data_AF-A0A8T3QUV9-F1
#
_entry.id   AF-A0A8T3QUV9-F1
#
_cell.length_a   1.000
_cell.length_b   1.000
_cell.length_c   1.000
_cell.angle_alpha   90.00
_cell.angle_beta   90.00
_cell.angle_gamma   90.00
#
_symmetry.space_group_name_H-M   'P 1'
#
loop_
_entity.id
_entity.type
_entity.pdbx_description
1 polymer ?
#
loop_
_entity_poly.entity_id
_entity_poly.type
_entity_poly.pdbx_seq_one_letter_code
_entity_poly.pdbx_strand_id
1 'polypeptide(L)'
;MPTPSAAALFRDVGLLADGPLPLGRPVPARGPGVFIVELASPLARVPIELTRVGKWLEHVPTLQVDGQPPTSRTLAARLASFWLPAQTVLYVGATAHSIGGRLSAMDRTALGDRRPSSAGHWLHALRLPGTTRVWWAATDAPVEYEDALLAAFAEGVTPAEREALPDATVILPFANLRRPTGERRPTGIEGSLLAEVVVPPPPPKHVVVIADGDAEGARGEPPERRRAGPAGPSGKAGGGGPRPRVEAPPSVRETGPAKGGSARDRSAATMTAEGVTRLQSELDGLIGTQRPQVIARIRAAKELGDLKENADYTSAREEQSFLEGRIQAIEAQLRTAVIADAPPPGSRADLGSVLTVEVDGETDTYTLVGSAEADAAAGRLSVASPVGRALLKSQVGDEVSVMTPRGPVTYRVTKLV
;
A
#
# COMPACT_ATOMS: atom_id res chain seq x y z
N MET A 1 -36.85 12.76 11.87
CA MET A 1 -36.25 11.44 11.60
C MET A 1 -35.48 11.01 12.84
N PRO A 2 -35.57 9.75 13.28
CA PRO A 2 -34.66 9.24 14.31
C PRO A 2 -33.20 9.30 13.80
N THR A 3 -32.25 9.59 14.69
CA THR A 3 -30.83 9.56 14.38
C THR A 3 -30.44 8.18 13.81
N PRO A 4 -29.71 8.12 12.69
CA PRO A 4 -29.30 6.84 12.11
C PRO A 4 -28.34 6.09 13.05
N SER A 5 -28.84 4.99 13.63
CA SER A 5 -27.99 4.02 14.33
C SER A 5 -27.17 3.20 13.33
N ALA A 6 -26.07 2.59 13.76
CA ALA A 6 -25.26 1.73 12.90
C ALA A 6 -26.09 0.57 12.29
N ALA A 7 -26.94 -0.07 13.09
CA ALA A 7 -27.82 -1.14 12.62
C ALA A 7 -28.89 -0.66 11.63
N ALA A 8 -29.35 0.59 11.75
CA ALA A 8 -30.25 1.19 10.76
C ALA A 8 -29.52 1.45 9.44
N LEU A 9 -28.33 2.07 9.49
CA LEU A 9 -27.54 2.34 8.29
C LEU A 9 -27.23 1.08 7.50
N PHE A 10 -26.82 -0.01 8.17
CA PHE A 10 -26.59 -1.29 7.49
C PHE A 10 -27.85 -1.79 6.78
N ARG A 11 -29.01 -1.71 7.44
CA ARG A 11 -30.30 -2.14 6.86
C ARG A 11 -30.68 -1.29 5.66
N ASP A 12 -30.48 0.02 5.73
CA ASP A 12 -30.83 0.98 4.68
C ASP A 12 -30.02 0.71 3.40
N VAL A 13 -28.77 0.28 3.54
CA VAL A 13 -27.92 -0.14 2.41
C VAL A 13 -28.09 -1.63 2.04
N GLY A 14 -29.02 -2.36 2.66
CA GLY A 14 -29.32 -3.76 2.36
C GLY A 14 -28.30 -4.78 2.90
N LEU A 15 -27.49 -4.40 3.88
CA LEU A 15 -26.54 -5.29 4.56
C LEU A 15 -27.11 -5.82 5.88
N LEU A 16 -26.77 -7.06 6.19
CA LEU A 16 -27.02 -7.66 7.50
C LEU A 16 -25.85 -7.36 8.42
N ALA A 17 -26.11 -6.54 9.45
CA ALA A 17 -25.10 -6.21 10.44
C ALA A 17 -24.86 -7.36 11.42
N ASP A 18 -23.60 -7.73 11.58
CA ASP A 18 -23.08 -8.50 12.70
C ASP A 18 -22.69 -7.57 13.87
N GLY A 19 -22.64 -8.16 15.07
CA GLY A 19 -22.33 -7.44 16.32
C GLY A 19 -23.59 -7.15 17.15
N PRO A 20 -23.54 -6.18 18.08
CA PRO A 20 -22.41 -5.31 18.40
C PRO A 20 -21.35 -5.98 19.28
N LEU A 21 -20.08 -5.61 19.10
CA LEU A 21 -19.00 -5.93 20.04
C LEU A 21 -18.42 -4.65 20.67
N PRO A 22 -17.96 -4.68 21.94
CA PRO A 22 -17.25 -3.54 22.52
C PRO A 22 -16.00 -3.17 21.70
N LEU A 23 -15.77 -1.87 21.48
CA LEU A 23 -14.58 -1.38 20.79
C LEU A 23 -13.30 -1.86 21.51
N GLY A 24 -12.31 -2.30 20.73
CA GLY A 24 -11.05 -2.90 21.25
C GLY A 24 -11.12 -4.41 21.48
N ARG A 25 -12.30 -5.04 21.40
CA ARG A 25 -12.39 -6.51 21.39
C ARG A 25 -12.08 -7.06 19.99
N PRO A 26 -11.42 -8.24 19.90
CA PRO A 26 -11.19 -8.89 18.60
C PRO A 26 -12.50 -9.20 17.89
N VAL A 27 -12.66 -8.70 16.66
CA VAL A 27 -13.81 -8.98 15.82
C VAL A 27 -13.56 -10.25 15.00
N PRO A 28 -14.44 -11.26 15.02
CA PRO A 28 -14.23 -12.55 14.37
C PRO A 28 -14.43 -12.54 12.84
N ALA A 29 -14.38 -11.37 12.19
CA ALA A 29 -14.54 -11.21 10.76
C ALA A 29 -13.19 -11.29 10.02
N ARG A 30 -12.95 -12.43 9.35
CA ARG A 30 -11.70 -12.73 8.64
C ARG A 30 -11.69 -12.30 7.16
N GLY A 31 -12.84 -11.94 6.61
CA GLY A 31 -13.01 -11.53 5.21
C GLY A 31 -13.17 -10.01 5.03
N PRO A 32 -13.30 -9.58 3.76
CA PRO A 32 -13.59 -8.19 3.39
C PRO A 32 -14.95 -7.73 3.89
N GLY A 33 -15.05 -6.42 4.06
CA GLY A 33 -16.32 -5.76 4.26
C GLY A 33 -16.21 -4.40 4.94
N VAL A 34 -17.31 -4.00 5.58
CA VAL A 34 -17.52 -2.67 6.16
C VAL A 34 -17.80 -2.78 7.65
N PHE A 35 -17.48 -1.72 8.39
CA PHE A 35 -17.71 -1.64 9.83
C PHE A 35 -18.04 -0.21 10.26
N ILE A 36 -18.75 -0.10 11.39
CA ILE A 36 -19.19 1.16 11.97
C ILE A 36 -18.83 1.17 13.45
N VAL A 37 -18.19 2.25 13.91
CA VAL A 37 -17.95 2.54 15.33
C VAL A 37 -19.06 3.46 15.82
N GLU A 38 -19.78 3.04 16.86
CA GLU A 38 -21.00 3.69 17.34
C GLU A 38 -20.98 3.87 18.87
N LEU A 39 -21.45 5.03 19.34
CA LEU A 39 -21.78 5.28 20.75
C LEU A 39 -23.10 4.62 21.14
N ALA A 40 -23.21 4.15 22.38
CA ALA A 40 -24.47 3.62 22.89
C ALA A 40 -25.60 4.67 22.98
N SER A 41 -25.25 5.95 23.10
CA SER A 41 -26.17 7.08 23.12
C SER A 41 -25.47 8.36 22.64
N PRO A 42 -26.20 9.35 22.10
CA PRO A 42 -25.61 10.63 21.70
C PRO A 42 -24.93 11.34 22.88
N LEU A 43 -23.91 12.15 22.58
CA LEU A 43 -23.19 12.96 23.57
C LEU A 43 -23.27 14.43 23.18
N ALA A 44 -23.81 15.24 24.09
CA ALA A 44 -23.97 16.69 23.87
C ALA A 44 -22.64 17.43 23.67
N ARG A 45 -21.53 16.89 24.19
CA ARG A 45 -20.18 17.45 24.03
C ARG A 45 -19.24 16.35 23.58
N VAL A 46 -18.32 16.72 22.69
CA VAL A 46 -17.25 15.82 22.26
C VAL A 46 -16.33 15.48 23.45
N PRO A 47 -16.03 14.20 23.72
CA PRO A 47 -15.15 13.81 24.82
C PRO A 47 -13.67 13.88 24.41
N ILE A 48 -13.18 15.03 23.94
CA ILE A 48 -11.76 15.20 23.57
C ILE A 48 -10.88 15.20 24.81
N GLU A 49 -9.76 14.47 24.75
CA GLU A 49 -8.76 14.44 25.82
C GLU A 49 -7.57 15.36 25.47
N LEU A 50 -7.45 16.52 26.14
CA LEU A 50 -6.41 17.51 25.85
C LEU A 50 -4.98 16.97 25.99
N THR A 51 -4.76 16.02 26.90
CA THR A 51 -3.48 15.32 27.08
C THR A 51 -3.10 14.48 25.85
N ARG A 52 -4.06 13.84 25.19
CA ARG A 52 -3.82 13.10 23.94
C ARG A 52 -3.53 14.06 22.79
N VAL A 53 -4.28 15.15 22.71
CA VAL A 53 -4.05 16.21 21.71
C VAL A 53 -2.67 16.84 21.91
N GLY A 54 -2.24 17.11 23.14
CA GLY A 54 -0.90 17.62 23.44
C GLY A 54 0.19 16.66 22.98
N LYS A 55 0.09 15.37 23.35
CA LYS A 55 1.02 14.33 22.87
C LYS A 55 1.05 14.21 21.35
N TRP A 56 -0.09 14.41 20.69
CA TRP A 56 -0.14 14.40 19.23
C TRP A 56 0.67 15.55 18.61
N LEU A 57 0.57 16.76 19.16
CA LEU A 57 1.33 17.91 18.71
C LEU A 57 2.83 17.75 18.94
N GLU A 58 3.22 17.16 20.08
CA GLU A 58 4.62 16.80 20.36
C GLU A 58 5.14 15.75 19.39
N HIS A 59 4.32 14.75 19.07
CA HIS A 59 4.67 13.66 18.16
C HIS A 59 4.72 14.10 16.69
N VAL A 60 3.86 15.04 16.29
CA VAL A 60 3.76 15.55 14.92
C VAL A 60 3.93 17.08 14.90
N PRO A 61 5.16 17.59 14.98
CA PRO A 61 5.43 19.03 15.06
C PRO A 61 5.07 19.79 13.78
N THR A 62 4.86 19.09 12.66
CA THR A 62 4.43 19.66 11.38
C THR A 62 2.93 19.92 11.31
N LEU A 63 2.15 19.52 12.33
CA LEU A 63 0.70 19.67 12.32
C LEU A 63 0.31 21.15 12.35
N GLN A 64 -0.54 21.55 11.41
CA GLN A 64 -1.04 22.92 11.31
C GLN A 64 -2.57 22.95 11.31
N VAL A 65 -3.13 24.05 11.80
CA VAL A 65 -4.54 24.41 11.68
C VAL A 65 -4.60 25.74 10.94
N ASP A 66 -5.21 25.75 9.75
CA ASP A 66 -5.30 26.92 8.86
C ASP A 66 -3.93 27.56 8.57
N GLY A 67 -2.92 26.71 8.36
CA GLY A 67 -1.54 27.13 8.06
C GLY A 67 -0.74 27.64 9.27
N GLN A 68 -1.28 27.58 10.49
CA GLN A 68 -0.59 28.00 11.71
C GLN A 68 -0.33 26.81 12.67
N PRO A 69 0.81 26.80 13.40
CA PRO A 69 1.05 25.79 14.43
C PRO A 69 0.04 25.98 15.57
N PRO A 70 -0.81 24.97 15.87
CA PRO A 70 -1.89 25.13 16.82
C PRO A 70 -1.43 24.86 18.25
N THR A 71 -2.15 25.43 19.21
CA THR A 71 -2.10 24.96 20.61
C THR A 71 -3.01 23.75 20.80
N SER A 72 -2.82 22.97 21.87
CA SER A 72 -3.71 21.84 22.21
C SER A 72 -5.18 22.27 22.32
N ARG A 73 -5.43 23.50 22.82
CA ARG A 73 -6.78 24.06 22.93
C ARG A 73 -7.36 24.44 21.57
N THR A 74 -6.55 25.05 20.70
CA THR A 74 -6.96 25.43 19.34
C THR A 74 -7.29 24.19 18.51
N LEU A 75 -6.43 23.17 18.55
CA LEU A 75 -6.67 21.91 17.83
C LEU A 75 -7.90 21.17 18.39
N ALA A 76 -8.07 21.10 19.72
CA ALA A 76 -9.26 20.51 20.32
C ALA A 76 -10.54 21.26 19.94
N ALA A 77 -10.52 22.59 19.92
CA ALA A 77 -11.66 23.39 19.46
C ALA A 77 -11.98 23.14 17.98
N ARG A 78 -10.94 23.05 17.13
CA ARG A 78 -11.08 22.74 15.71
C ARG A 78 -11.64 21.33 15.48
N LEU A 79 -11.22 20.33 16.26
CA LEU A 79 -11.83 19.00 16.22
C LEU A 79 -13.31 19.06 16.67
N ALA A 80 -13.59 19.76 17.76
CA ALA A 80 -14.92 19.86 18.35
C ALA A 80 -15.94 20.51 17.41
N SER A 81 -15.52 21.42 16.52
CA SER A 81 -16.43 22.04 15.55
C SER A 81 -17.02 21.06 14.53
N PHE A 82 -16.45 19.85 14.40
CA PHE A 82 -16.97 18.79 13.54
C PHE A 82 -17.81 17.75 14.30
N TRP A 83 -18.10 18.00 15.59
CA TRP A 83 -18.90 17.10 16.40
C TRP A 83 -20.39 17.26 16.10
N LEU A 84 -21.09 16.14 15.93
CA LEU A 84 -22.52 16.09 15.68
C LEU A 84 -23.22 15.52 16.94
N PRO A 85 -23.79 16.37 17.81
CA PRO A 85 -24.18 15.98 19.17
C PRO A 85 -25.40 15.04 19.21
N ALA A 86 -26.24 15.00 18.18
CA ALA A 86 -27.37 14.09 18.11
C ALA A 86 -27.00 12.73 17.49
N GLN A 87 -25.79 12.61 16.91
CA GLN A 87 -25.34 11.42 16.18
C GLN A 87 -24.59 10.44 17.09
N THR A 88 -24.82 9.14 16.88
CA THR A 88 -24.11 8.06 17.60
C THR A 88 -22.98 7.45 16.76
N VAL A 89 -23.07 7.52 15.44
CA VAL A 89 -22.07 6.97 14.52
C VAL A 89 -20.85 7.88 14.46
N LEU A 90 -19.70 7.35 14.86
CA LEU A 90 -18.44 8.10 14.93
C LEU A 90 -17.53 7.87 13.73
N TYR A 91 -17.56 6.65 13.19
CA TYR A 91 -16.68 6.24 12.11
C TYR A 91 -17.32 5.14 11.29
N VAL A 92 -17.24 5.25 9.97
CA VAL A 92 -17.52 4.18 9.01
C VAL A 92 -16.19 3.83 8.34
N GLY A 93 -15.86 2.55 8.27
CA GLY A 93 -14.64 2.10 7.60
C GLY A 93 -14.88 0.85 6.79
N ALA A 94 -13.98 0.61 5.84
CA ALA A 94 -14.03 -0.56 4.97
C ALA A 94 -12.65 -1.17 4.76
N THR A 95 -12.65 -2.42 4.31
CA THR A 95 -11.43 -3.14 3.95
C THR A 95 -11.69 -4.25 2.94
N ALA A 96 -10.78 -4.39 1.96
CA ALA A 96 -10.71 -5.55 1.06
C ALA A 96 -9.99 -6.75 1.70
N HIS A 97 -9.56 -6.64 2.96
CA HIS A 97 -8.90 -7.69 3.74
C HIS A 97 -9.76 -8.03 4.96
N SER A 98 -9.19 -8.61 6.02
CA SER A 98 -9.95 -8.87 7.25
C SER A 98 -10.39 -7.60 7.96
N ILE A 99 -11.69 -7.46 8.21
CA ILE A 99 -12.27 -6.43 9.09
C ILE A 99 -11.62 -6.47 10.49
N GLY A 100 -11.49 -7.66 11.09
CA GLY A 100 -10.82 -7.82 12.39
C GLY A 100 -9.36 -7.36 12.37
N GLY A 101 -8.63 -7.67 11.30
CA GLY A 101 -7.27 -7.18 11.08
C GLY A 101 -7.20 -5.66 10.94
N ARG A 102 -8.15 -5.05 10.24
CA ARG A 102 -8.24 -3.59 10.07
C ARG A 102 -8.51 -2.88 11.39
N LEU A 103 -9.46 -3.35 12.18
CA LEU A 103 -9.77 -2.80 13.50
C LEU A 103 -8.60 -2.95 14.48
N SER A 104 -7.93 -4.10 14.49
CA SER A 104 -6.72 -4.31 15.29
C SER A 104 -5.53 -3.44 14.83
N ALA A 105 -5.43 -3.15 13.53
CA ALA A 105 -4.44 -2.22 13.01
C ALA A 105 -4.73 -0.79 13.50
N MET A 106 -5.98 -0.33 13.44
CA MET A 106 -6.39 0.98 13.96
C MET A 106 -6.10 1.11 15.45
N ASP A 107 -6.50 0.13 16.27
CA ASP A 107 -6.29 0.14 17.72
C ASP A 107 -4.80 0.30 18.12
N ARG A 108 -3.90 -0.30 17.32
CA ARG A 108 -2.44 -0.25 17.54
C ARG A 108 -1.76 0.99 16.99
N THR A 109 -2.40 1.74 16.07
CA THR A 109 -1.79 2.94 15.49
C THR A 109 -1.79 4.06 16.53
N ALA A 110 -0.61 4.58 16.86
CA ALA A 110 -0.53 5.73 17.76
C ALA A 110 -1.02 7.00 17.07
N LEU A 111 -1.49 7.95 17.88
CA LEU A 111 -2.04 9.20 17.36
C LEU A 111 -0.91 10.03 16.71
N GLY A 112 -0.90 10.10 15.37
CA GLY A 112 0.10 10.77 14.52
C GLY A 112 0.84 9.82 13.57
N ASP A 113 0.72 8.51 13.77
CA ASP A 113 1.38 7.52 12.92
C ASP A 113 0.60 7.24 11.64
N ARG A 114 1.32 7.02 10.54
CA ARG A 114 0.72 6.54 9.28
C ARG A 114 0.37 5.06 9.32
N ARG A 115 1.11 4.28 10.11
CA ARG A 115 1.06 2.81 10.15
C ARG A 115 0.85 2.33 11.59
N PRO A 116 0.21 1.18 11.81
CA PRO A 116 -0.31 0.24 10.81
C PRO A 116 -1.50 0.75 9.97
N SER A 117 -2.26 1.73 10.48
CA SER A 117 -3.37 2.37 9.76
C SER A 117 -3.74 3.72 10.37
N SER A 118 -3.66 4.80 9.60
CA SER A 118 -4.13 6.15 10.02
C SER A 118 -5.63 6.40 9.83
N ALA A 119 -6.42 5.39 9.46
CA ALA A 119 -7.87 5.55 9.28
C ALA A 119 -8.61 5.65 10.62
N GLY A 120 -9.65 6.48 10.68
CA GLY A 120 -10.42 6.72 11.91
C GLY A 120 -9.60 7.38 13.04
N HIS A 121 -8.44 7.94 12.71
CA HIS A 121 -7.43 8.38 13.66
C HIS A 121 -7.94 9.42 14.69
N TRP A 122 -8.92 10.26 14.32
CA TRP A 122 -9.56 11.19 15.27
C TRP A 122 -10.27 10.49 16.44
N LEU A 123 -10.63 9.20 16.33
CA LEU A 123 -11.14 8.42 17.46
C LEU A 123 -10.15 8.36 18.62
N HIS A 124 -8.84 8.32 18.33
CA HIS A 124 -7.80 8.24 19.36
C HIS A 124 -7.59 9.57 20.10
N ALA A 125 -8.15 10.69 19.61
CA ALA A 125 -8.19 11.95 20.33
C ALA A 125 -9.30 11.98 21.41
N LEU A 126 -10.21 11.01 21.39
CA LEU A 126 -11.38 10.93 22.26
C LEU A 126 -11.14 10.00 23.46
N ARG A 127 -11.75 10.35 24.59
CA ARG A 127 -12.00 9.43 25.70
C ARG A 127 -13.36 8.77 25.51
N LEU A 128 -13.38 7.74 24.67
CA LEU A 128 -14.61 7.02 24.33
C LEU A 128 -15.17 6.26 25.56
N PRO A 129 -16.50 6.27 25.79
CA PRO A 129 -17.13 5.44 26.81
C PRO A 129 -16.86 3.94 26.55
N GLY A 130 -16.73 3.14 27.60
CA GLY A 130 -16.59 1.67 27.48
C GLY A 130 -17.82 0.98 26.86
N THR A 131 -18.92 1.70 26.68
CA THR A 131 -20.13 1.27 25.98
C THR A 131 -20.07 1.50 24.47
N THR A 132 -18.97 2.06 23.94
CA THR A 132 -18.76 2.23 22.50
C THR A 132 -18.65 0.87 21.82
N ARG A 133 -19.37 0.71 20.73
CA ARG A 133 -19.57 -0.56 20.02
C ARG A 133 -19.02 -0.50 18.60
N VAL A 134 -18.73 -1.66 18.07
CA VAL A 134 -18.43 -1.89 16.66
C VAL A 134 -19.46 -2.85 16.08
N TRP A 135 -19.98 -2.46 14.93
CA TRP A 135 -20.84 -3.26 14.06
C TRP A 135 -20.09 -3.52 12.76
N TRP A 136 -20.35 -4.63 12.10
CA TRP A 136 -19.72 -4.93 10.82
C TRP A 136 -20.63 -5.74 9.92
N ALA A 137 -20.30 -5.79 8.63
CA ALA A 137 -20.95 -6.68 7.68
C ALA A 137 -19.92 -7.12 6.65
N ALA A 138 -19.92 -8.41 6.35
CA ALA A 138 -19.09 -8.96 5.28
C ALA A 138 -19.67 -8.55 3.91
N THR A 139 -18.80 -8.17 2.99
CA THR A 139 -19.17 -7.84 1.61
C THR A 139 -17.96 -7.93 0.69
N ASP A 140 -18.19 -8.29 -0.57
CA ASP A 140 -17.22 -8.30 -1.66
C ASP A 140 -17.00 -6.92 -2.31
N ALA A 141 -17.90 -5.96 -2.03
CA ALA A 141 -17.87 -4.58 -2.51
C ALA A 141 -17.67 -3.55 -1.36
N PRO A 142 -16.59 -3.66 -0.56
CA PRO A 142 -16.44 -2.88 0.68
C PRO A 142 -16.41 -1.36 0.45
N VAL A 143 -15.89 -0.91 -0.70
CA VAL A 143 -15.72 0.52 -1.02
C VAL A 143 -17.07 1.16 -1.36
N GLU A 144 -17.91 0.42 -2.08
CA GLU A 144 -19.25 0.82 -2.50
C GLU A 144 -20.18 0.93 -1.30
N TYR A 145 -20.14 -0.07 -0.42
CA TYR A 145 -20.92 -0.04 0.81
C TYR A 145 -20.41 1.01 1.81
N GLU A 146 -19.11 1.33 1.83
CA GLU A 146 -18.60 2.48 2.61
C GLU A 146 -19.22 3.80 2.13
N ASP A 147 -19.21 4.04 0.81
CA ASP A 147 -19.81 5.25 0.22
C ASP A 147 -21.32 5.32 0.48
N ALA A 148 -22.03 4.19 0.34
CA ALA A 148 -23.46 4.11 0.61
C ALA A 148 -23.79 4.40 2.08
N LEU A 149 -23.03 3.81 3.02
CA LEU A 149 -23.20 4.08 4.46
C LEU A 149 -22.92 5.54 4.81
N LEU A 150 -21.91 6.14 4.19
CA LEU A 150 -21.60 7.57 4.38
C LEU A 150 -22.66 8.49 3.77
N ALA A 151 -23.29 8.10 2.65
CA ALA A 151 -24.43 8.82 2.08
C ALA A 151 -25.66 8.73 3.00
N ALA A 152 -26.03 7.53 3.42
CA ALA A 152 -27.15 7.30 4.34
C ALA A 152 -26.96 8.03 5.69
N PHE A 153 -25.72 8.04 6.21
CA PHE A 153 -25.38 8.83 7.39
C PHE A 153 -25.65 10.33 7.16
N ALA A 154 -25.15 10.88 6.04
CA ALA A 154 -25.30 12.29 5.73
C ALA A 154 -26.79 12.69 5.62
N GLU A 155 -27.62 11.87 4.98
CA GLU A 155 -29.08 12.07 4.89
C GLU A 155 -29.76 12.13 6.25
N GLY A 156 -29.30 11.31 7.22
CA GLY A 156 -29.82 11.30 8.58
C GLY A 156 -29.37 12.47 9.47
N VAL A 157 -28.41 13.30 9.03
CA VAL A 157 -28.00 14.51 9.78
C VAL A 157 -29.04 15.61 9.61
N THR A 158 -29.52 16.15 10.73
CA THR A 158 -30.58 17.17 10.75
C THR A 158 -30.10 18.50 10.15
N PRO A 159 -30.99 19.33 9.55
CA PRO A 159 -30.60 20.64 9.02
C PRO A 159 -29.90 21.54 10.04
N ALA A 160 -30.37 21.55 11.29
CA ALA A 160 -29.77 22.33 12.38
C ALA A 160 -28.32 21.89 12.69
N GLU A 161 -28.02 20.60 12.65
CA GLU A 161 -26.64 20.11 12.81
C GLU A 161 -25.77 20.43 11.60
N ARG A 162 -26.34 20.42 10.39
CA ARG A 162 -25.61 20.80 9.16
C ARG A 162 -25.21 22.27 9.18
N GLU A 163 -26.11 23.16 9.60
CA GLU A 163 -25.85 24.60 9.73
C GLU A 163 -24.81 24.91 10.81
N ALA A 164 -24.69 24.06 11.83
CA ALA A 164 -23.69 24.21 12.88
C ALA A 164 -22.27 23.78 12.47
N LEU A 165 -22.12 23.05 11.35
CA LEU A 165 -20.81 22.67 10.84
C LEU A 165 -20.09 23.87 10.21
N PRO A 166 -18.76 23.98 10.38
CA PRO A 166 -17.96 25.03 9.72
C PRO A 166 -18.09 25.02 8.20
N ASP A 167 -18.27 23.83 7.63
CA ASP A 167 -18.47 23.62 6.21
C ASP A 167 -19.33 22.37 6.00
N ALA A 168 -20.50 22.55 5.38
CA ALA A 168 -21.49 21.50 5.14
C ALA A 168 -21.39 20.88 3.73
N THR A 169 -20.36 21.20 2.95
CA THR A 169 -20.14 20.62 1.61
C THR A 169 -19.97 19.10 1.66
N VAL A 170 -19.26 18.60 2.68
CA VAL A 170 -18.99 17.17 2.87
C VAL A 170 -19.34 16.74 4.30
N ILE A 171 -20.56 16.22 4.45
CA ILE A 171 -21.06 15.69 5.73
C ILE A 171 -20.57 14.24 5.89
N LEU A 172 -19.90 13.98 7.02
CA LEU A 172 -19.28 12.70 7.36
C LEU A 172 -19.39 12.44 8.87
N PRO A 173 -19.31 11.18 9.33
CA PRO A 173 -19.12 10.87 10.75
C PRO A 173 -17.85 11.50 11.31
N PHE A 174 -17.80 11.76 12.63
CA PHE A 174 -16.73 12.55 13.26
C PHE A 174 -15.32 12.18 12.78
N ALA A 175 -14.96 10.90 12.77
CA ALA A 175 -13.61 10.44 12.44
C ALA A 175 -13.37 10.10 10.96
N ASN A 176 -14.36 10.28 10.09
CA ASN A 176 -14.20 10.18 8.64
C ASN A 176 -13.73 11.53 8.07
N LEU A 177 -12.62 11.52 7.35
CA LEU A 177 -12.04 12.74 6.76
C LEU A 177 -12.22 12.83 5.25
N ARG A 178 -12.59 11.72 4.60
CA ARG A 178 -12.79 11.62 3.16
C ARG A 178 -13.82 10.55 2.84
N ARG A 179 -14.49 10.70 1.69
CA ARG A 179 -15.27 9.64 1.06
C ARG A 179 -14.38 8.75 0.21
N PRO A 180 -14.82 7.51 -0.10
CA PRO A 180 -14.18 6.68 -1.11
C PRO A 180 -14.12 7.32 -2.49
N THR A 181 -15.08 8.19 -2.82
CA THR A 181 -15.15 8.95 -4.07
C THR A 181 -14.07 10.05 -4.18
N GLY A 182 -13.28 10.29 -3.13
CA GLY A 182 -12.18 11.27 -3.11
C GLY A 182 -12.54 12.62 -2.50
N GLU A 183 -13.83 12.91 -2.29
CA GLU A 183 -14.27 14.13 -1.61
C GLU A 183 -13.73 14.18 -0.18
N ARG A 184 -13.04 15.28 0.19
CA ARG A 184 -12.39 15.45 1.49
C ARG A 184 -13.14 16.49 2.32
N ARG A 185 -13.33 16.20 3.62
CA ARG A 185 -13.84 17.20 4.57
C ARG A 185 -12.81 18.35 4.69
N PRO A 186 -13.21 19.60 4.47
CA PRO A 186 -12.33 20.76 4.63
C PRO A 186 -12.13 21.04 6.12
N THR A 187 -11.13 20.38 6.71
CA THR A 187 -10.88 20.46 8.16
C THR A 187 -9.99 21.64 8.56
N GLY A 188 -9.23 22.21 7.63
CA GLY A 188 -8.12 23.12 7.92
C GLY A 188 -6.96 22.46 8.65
N ILE A 189 -7.03 21.17 8.97
CA ILE A 189 -5.97 20.41 9.66
C ILE A 189 -5.06 19.77 8.61
N GLU A 190 -3.79 20.17 8.63
CA GLU A 190 -2.75 19.73 7.70
C GLU A 190 -1.55 19.17 8.45
N GLY A 191 -0.71 18.40 7.77
CA GLY A 191 0.51 17.84 8.36
C GLY A 191 0.28 16.96 9.59
N SER A 192 -0.92 16.37 9.73
CA SER A 192 -1.38 15.73 10.98
C SER A 192 -0.87 14.29 11.20
N LEU A 193 -0.05 13.80 10.27
CA LEU A 193 0.62 12.51 10.34
C LEU A 193 2.12 12.74 10.15
N LEU A 194 2.95 11.93 10.82
CA LEU A 194 4.38 11.90 10.59
C LEU A 194 4.70 11.73 9.11
N ALA A 195 5.78 12.39 8.65
CA ALA A 195 6.31 12.14 7.32
C ALA A 195 6.70 10.66 7.18
N GLU A 196 6.54 10.11 5.99
CA GLU A 196 7.00 8.75 5.74
C GLU A 196 8.53 8.75 5.79
N VAL A 197 9.08 8.06 6.78
CA VAL A 197 10.52 7.82 6.83
C VAL A 197 10.84 6.96 5.61
N VAL A 198 11.51 7.54 4.62
CA VAL A 198 12.06 6.81 3.49
C VAL A 198 13.17 5.92 4.05
N VAL A 199 12.81 4.70 4.44
CA VAL A 199 13.79 3.70 4.84
C VAL A 199 14.48 3.24 3.56
N PRO A 200 15.80 3.47 3.40
CA PRO A 200 16.51 3.01 2.22
C PRO A 200 16.34 1.49 2.09
N PRO A 201 16.21 0.96 0.86
CA PRO A 201 16.06 -0.47 0.66
C PRO A 201 17.23 -1.19 1.35
N PRO A 202 16.98 -2.34 2.02
CA PRO A 202 18.06 -3.13 2.59
C PRO A 202 19.08 -3.44 1.49
N PRO A 203 20.39 -3.37 1.78
CA PRO A 203 21.41 -3.66 0.78
C PRO A 203 21.15 -5.06 0.20
N PRO A 204 21.29 -5.25 -1.12
CA PRO A 204 21.06 -6.53 -1.74
C PRO A 204 21.96 -7.58 -1.07
N LYS A 205 21.35 -8.66 -0.59
CA LYS A 205 22.11 -9.82 -0.12
C LYS A 205 22.82 -10.41 -1.34
N HIS A 206 24.12 -10.17 -1.45
CA HIS A 206 24.97 -10.87 -2.41
C HIS A 206 24.99 -12.36 -2.05
N VAL A 207 24.12 -13.14 -2.67
CA VAL A 207 24.26 -14.60 -2.70
C VAL A 207 25.27 -14.89 -3.80
N VAL A 208 26.50 -15.21 -3.39
CA VAL A 208 27.49 -15.76 -4.30
C VAL A 208 27.06 -17.19 -4.62
N VAL A 209 26.41 -17.38 -5.76
CA VAL A 209 26.23 -18.71 -6.33
C VAL A 209 27.56 -19.07 -6.97
N ILE A 210 28.37 -19.84 -6.25
CA ILE A 210 29.55 -20.48 -6.82
C ILE A 210 29.03 -21.52 -7.82
N ALA A 211 29.45 -21.44 -9.08
CA ALA A 211 29.14 -22.46 -10.07
C ALA A 211 29.77 -23.79 -9.63
N ASP A 212 29.03 -24.90 -9.76
CA ASP A 212 29.59 -26.25 -9.58
C ASP A 212 30.66 -26.48 -10.65
N GLY A 213 31.92 -26.22 -10.28
CA GLY A 213 33.08 -26.27 -11.17
C GLY A 213 34.37 -25.70 -10.56
N ASP A 214 34.27 -24.73 -9.64
CA ASP A 214 35.46 -24.09 -9.02
C ASP A 214 35.72 -24.54 -7.56
N ALA A 215 35.27 -25.75 -7.20
CA ALA A 215 35.53 -26.35 -5.89
C ALA A 215 36.80 -27.22 -5.86
N GLU A 216 37.79 -26.94 -6.71
CA GLU A 216 39.07 -27.66 -6.73
C GLU A 216 40.24 -26.70 -6.52
N GLY A 217 40.43 -26.26 -5.28
CA GLY A 217 41.53 -25.34 -4.94
C GLY A 217 41.78 -25.03 -3.47
N ALA A 218 41.09 -25.67 -2.53
CA ALA A 218 41.31 -25.43 -1.10
C ALA A 218 41.35 -26.74 -0.28
N ARG A 219 42.23 -27.66 -0.64
CA ARG A 219 42.76 -28.65 0.32
C ARG A 219 44.04 -28.09 0.93
N GLY A 220 43.89 -27.12 1.82
CA GLY A 220 44.92 -26.78 2.80
C GLY A 220 44.68 -27.62 4.04
N GLU A 221 45.65 -28.45 4.43
CA GLU A 221 45.65 -29.20 5.68
C GLU A 221 45.36 -28.28 6.89
N PRO A 222 44.61 -28.74 7.90
CA PRO A 222 44.36 -27.93 9.09
C PRO A 222 45.64 -27.79 9.92
N PRO A 223 45.98 -26.59 10.43
CA PRO A 223 47.17 -26.43 11.26
C PRO A 223 47.01 -27.14 12.61
N GLU A 224 48.08 -27.83 13.01
CA GLU A 224 48.23 -28.53 14.29
C GLU A 224 47.88 -27.64 15.49
N ARG A 225 46.95 -28.12 16.33
CA ARG A 225 46.72 -27.53 17.65
C ARG A 225 47.93 -27.84 18.55
N ARG A 226 48.72 -26.81 18.83
CA ARG A 226 49.78 -26.83 19.85
C ARG A 226 49.20 -27.18 21.22
N ARG A 227 49.86 -28.13 21.87
CA ARG A 227 49.65 -28.60 23.24
C ARG A 227 49.94 -27.49 24.25
N ALA A 228 49.09 -27.36 25.27
CA ALA A 228 49.44 -26.84 26.57
C ALA A 228 48.93 -27.83 27.64
N GLY A 229 49.85 -28.37 28.45
CA GLY A 229 49.52 -29.07 29.70
C GLY A 229 49.68 -28.11 30.90
N PRO A 230 49.72 -28.62 32.15
CA PRO A 230 48.57 -29.18 32.87
C PRO A 230 48.39 -28.56 34.28
N ALA A 231 47.20 -28.70 34.88
CA ALA A 231 47.00 -28.75 36.34
C ALA A 231 45.57 -29.25 36.67
N GLY A 232 45.45 -30.32 37.47
CA GLY A 232 44.17 -30.82 38.03
C GLY A 232 43.87 -30.20 39.41
N PRO A 233 43.18 -30.90 40.34
CA PRO A 233 42.17 -31.95 40.18
C PRO A 233 40.91 -31.71 41.06
N SER A 234 39.86 -32.54 40.90
CA SER A 234 38.78 -32.94 41.87
C SER A 234 37.41 -32.94 41.18
N GLY A 235 36.50 -33.92 41.30
CA GLY A 235 36.48 -35.20 41.99
C GLY A 235 35.19 -35.96 41.60
N LYS A 236 35.21 -37.30 41.77
CA LYS A 236 34.14 -38.27 42.16
C LYS A 236 32.67 -37.92 41.83
N ALA A 237 31.79 -38.80 41.34
CA ALA A 237 31.69 -40.26 41.37
C ALA A 237 30.48 -40.77 40.54
N GLY A 238 30.54 -42.07 40.17
CA GLY A 238 29.40 -42.98 39.96
C GLY A 238 28.70 -42.87 38.60
N GLY A 239 28.42 -43.91 37.83
CA GLY A 239 28.45 -45.36 38.06
C GLY A 239 27.29 -45.98 37.27
N GLY A 240 27.55 -47.06 36.51
CA GLY A 240 26.51 -47.93 35.94
C GLY A 240 26.53 -48.07 34.42
N GLY A 241 27.09 -49.18 33.93
CA GLY A 241 26.91 -49.65 32.55
C GLY A 241 25.60 -50.45 32.34
N PRO A 242 25.55 -51.38 31.38
CA PRO A 242 25.05 -51.11 30.03
C PRO A 242 23.92 -52.08 29.61
N ARG A 243 23.21 -51.79 28.49
CA ARG A 243 22.87 -52.80 27.44
C ARG A 243 22.18 -52.18 26.19
N PRO A 244 22.25 -52.88 25.03
CA PRO A 244 22.02 -52.32 23.68
C PRO A 244 20.75 -52.85 22.98
N ARG A 245 20.44 -52.30 21.80
CA ARG A 245 19.66 -52.81 20.63
C ARG A 245 18.83 -51.66 20.03
N VAL A 246 18.56 -51.48 18.73
CA VAL A 246 18.80 -52.20 17.46
C VAL A 246 18.47 -51.19 16.35
N GLU A 247 19.23 -51.19 15.26
CA GLU A 247 18.92 -50.47 14.03
C GLU A 247 17.79 -51.14 13.23
N ALA A 248 16.93 -50.33 12.60
CA ALA A 248 16.22 -50.64 11.34
C ALA A 248 15.73 -49.32 10.67
N PRO A 249 15.56 -49.30 9.34
CA PRO A 249 15.88 -48.15 8.47
C PRO A 249 14.69 -47.23 8.15
N PRO A 250 14.93 -46.04 7.53
CA PRO A 250 13.84 -45.15 7.13
C PRO A 250 13.18 -45.59 5.82
N SER A 251 11.85 -45.63 5.84
CA SER A 251 11.00 -45.84 4.67
C SER A 251 10.83 -44.56 3.87
N VAL A 252 11.06 -44.69 2.57
CA VAL A 252 10.78 -43.74 1.49
C VAL A 252 9.31 -43.27 1.54
N ARG A 253 9.08 -41.96 1.38
CA ARG A 253 7.77 -41.46 0.96
C ARG A 253 7.93 -40.38 -0.10
N GLU A 254 7.21 -40.62 -1.19
CA GLU A 254 7.28 -40.00 -2.50
C GLU A 254 6.91 -38.52 -2.50
N THR A 255 7.63 -37.79 -3.35
CA THR A 255 7.39 -36.41 -3.75
C THR A 255 6.27 -36.35 -4.78
N GLY A 256 5.25 -35.54 -4.50
CA GLY A 256 4.25 -35.04 -5.45
C GLY A 256 4.35 -33.51 -5.59
N PRO A 257 3.87 -32.91 -6.69
CA PRO A 257 4.56 -31.80 -7.35
C PRO A 257 4.23 -30.41 -6.78
N ALA A 258 5.28 -29.59 -6.68
CA ALA A 258 5.19 -28.17 -6.37
C ALA A 258 4.65 -27.38 -7.56
N LYS A 259 3.50 -26.71 -7.39
CA LYS A 259 3.06 -25.64 -8.29
C LYS A 259 3.95 -24.42 -8.06
N GLY A 260 4.76 -24.08 -9.07
CA GLY A 260 5.57 -22.88 -9.11
C GLY A 260 4.69 -21.63 -9.21
N GLY A 261 4.65 -20.86 -8.13
CA GLY A 261 4.28 -19.44 -8.17
C GLY A 261 5.55 -18.62 -8.31
N SER A 262 5.72 -17.98 -9.47
CA SER A 262 6.79 -17.03 -9.74
C SER A 262 6.82 -15.94 -8.66
N ALA A 263 7.91 -15.91 -7.89
CA ALA A 263 8.22 -14.83 -6.98
C ALA A 263 8.50 -13.59 -7.83
N ARG A 264 7.55 -12.65 -7.86
CA ARG A 264 7.80 -11.31 -8.40
C ARG A 264 8.83 -10.63 -7.50
N ASP A 265 10.02 -10.50 -8.06
CA ASP A 265 11.14 -9.79 -7.47
C ASP A 265 10.73 -8.33 -7.20
N ARG A 266 10.87 -7.89 -5.95
CA ARG A 266 10.62 -6.51 -5.52
C ARG A 266 11.92 -5.71 -5.65
N SER A 267 12.53 -5.74 -6.83
CA SER A 267 13.66 -4.88 -7.16
C SER A 267 13.15 -3.46 -7.42
N ALA A 268 13.75 -2.44 -6.80
CA ALA A 268 13.48 -1.04 -7.12
C ALA A 268 13.48 -0.84 -8.65
N ALA A 269 12.42 -0.26 -9.18
CA ALA A 269 12.32 -0.02 -10.62
C ALA A 269 13.21 1.17 -10.97
N THR A 270 14.38 0.91 -11.55
CA THR A 270 15.18 1.97 -12.16
C THR A 270 14.42 2.49 -13.39
N MET A 271 14.23 3.81 -13.45
CA MET A 271 13.41 4.49 -14.44
C MET A 271 14.20 5.63 -15.08
N THR A 272 13.85 5.98 -16.32
CA THR A 272 14.43 7.14 -17.00
C THR A 272 13.75 8.43 -16.53
N ALA A 273 14.43 9.59 -16.63
CA ALA A 273 13.82 10.89 -16.31
C ALA A 273 12.58 11.18 -17.20
N GLU A 274 12.63 10.77 -18.47
CA GLU A 274 11.51 10.85 -19.39
C GLU A 274 10.35 9.93 -18.95
N GLY A 275 10.65 8.70 -18.53
CA GLY A 275 9.68 7.75 -18.01
C GLY A 275 8.93 8.27 -16.78
N VAL A 276 9.64 8.93 -15.86
CA VAL A 276 9.05 9.59 -14.69
C VAL A 276 8.15 10.75 -15.11
N THR A 277 8.61 11.62 -16.01
CA THR A 277 7.84 12.77 -16.51
C THR A 277 6.55 12.32 -17.21
N ARG A 278 6.62 11.23 -17.98
CA ARG A 278 5.46 10.64 -18.65
C ARG A 278 4.45 10.09 -17.65
N LEU A 279 4.92 9.35 -16.63
CA LEU A 279 4.05 8.83 -15.58
C LEU A 279 3.41 9.94 -14.76
N GLN A 280 4.13 11.03 -14.47
CA GLN A 280 3.58 12.22 -13.81
C GLN A 280 2.50 12.88 -14.66
N SER A 281 2.76 13.07 -15.96
CA SER A 281 1.78 13.67 -16.89
C SER A 281 0.52 12.81 -17.02
N GLU A 282 0.69 11.48 -17.07
CA GLU A 282 -0.43 10.53 -17.08
C GLU A 282 -1.22 10.62 -15.76
N LEU A 283 -0.54 10.62 -14.61
CA LEU A 283 -1.16 10.75 -13.30
C LEU A 283 -1.96 12.05 -13.16
N ASP A 284 -1.41 13.17 -13.63
CA ASP A 284 -2.07 14.48 -13.59
C ASP A 284 -3.33 14.50 -14.47
N GLY A 285 -3.28 13.87 -15.65
CA GLY A 285 -4.47 13.72 -16.51
C GLY A 285 -5.54 12.84 -15.88
N LEU A 286 -5.13 11.72 -15.25
CA LEU A 286 -6.04 10.82 -14.55
C LEU A 286 -6.72 11.50 -13.35
N ILE A 287 -5.96 12.24 -12.53
CA ILE A 287 -6.47 12.91 -11.33
C ILE A 287 -7.24 14.19 -11.68
N GLY A 288 -6.70 15.01 -12.57
CA GLY A 288 -7.21 16.36 -12.83
C GLY A 288 -8.37 16.41 -13.81
N THR A 289 -8.49 15.43 -14.72
CA THR A 289 -9.53 15.43 -15.76
C THR A 289 -10.44 14.21 -15.66
N GLN A 290 -9.88 13.01 -15.76
CA GLN A 290 -10.70 11.80 -15.91
C GLN A 290 -11.46 11.44 -14.62
N ARG A 291 -10.79 11.51 -13.46
CA ARG A 291 -11.42 11.22 -12.16
C ARG A 291 -12.65 12.11 -11.89
N PRO A 292 -12.60 13.45 -12.04
CA PRO A 292 -13.79 14.30 -11.93
C PRO A 292 -14.91 13.94 -12.91
N GLN A 293 -14.59 13.61 -14.16
CA GLN A 293 -15.59 13.24 -15.18
C GLN A 293 -16.31 11.93 -14.83
N VAL A 294 -15.57 10.92 -14.38
CA VAL A 294 -16.15 9.64 -13.93
C VAL A 294 -17.05 9.87 -12.72
N ILE A 295 -16.60 10.67 -11.74
CA ILE A 295 -17.40 11.01 -10.55
C ILE A 295 -18.70 11.74 -10.95
N ALA A 296 -18.63 12.70 -11.88
CA ALA A 296 -19.80 13.41 -12.37
C ALA A 296 -20.81 12.49 -13.06
N ARG A 297 -20.33 11.54 -13.88
CA ARG A 297 -21.19 10.52 -14.51
C ARG A 297 -21.82 9.58 -13.51
N ILE A 298 -21.07 9.14 -12.49
CA ILE A 298 -21.63 8.35 -11.38
C ILE A 298 -22.73 9.12 -10.67
N ARG A 299 -22.52 10.42 -10.40
CA ARG A 299 -23.53 11.28 -9.75
C ARG A 299 -24.79 11.41 -10.60
N ALA A 300 -24.64 11.71 -11.90
CA ALA A 300 -25.77 11.80 -12.83
C ALA A 300 -26.54 10.48 -12.94
N ALA A 301 -25.83 9.35 -13.02
CA ALA A 301 -26.44 8.03 -13.07
C ALA A 301 -27.18 7.66 -11.76
N LYS A 302 -26.72 8.16 -10.60
CA LYS A 302 -27.41 7.98 -9.31
C LYS A 302 -28.74 8.75 -9.24
N GLU A 303 -28.84 9.91 -9.89
CA GLU A 303 -30.06 10.74 -9.89
C GLU A 303 -31.22 10.14 -10.71
N LEU A 304 -30.93 9.19 -11.60
CA LEU A 304 -31.91 8.56 -12.48
C LEU A 304 -32.69 7.39 -11.84
N GLY A 305 -32.37 7.03 -10.59
CA GLY A 305 -33.32 6.34 -9.71
C GLY A 305 -33.70 4.90 -10.08
N ASP A 306 -32.72 4.03 -10.38
CA ASP A 306 -32.71 2.60 -10.00
C ASP A 306 -31.27 2.07 -10.16
N LEU A 307 -30.53 1.97 -9.05
CA LEU A 307 -29.09 1.69 -9.05
C LEU A 307 -28.75 0.25 -9.46
N LYS A 308 -29.70 -0.68 -9.37
CA LYS A 308 -29.46 -2.11 -9.61
C LYS A 308 -29.58 -2.50 -11.08
N GLU A 309 -30.30 -1.73 -11.89
CA GLU A 309 -30.49 -2.00 -13.33
C GLU A 309 -29.86 -0.93 -14.24
N ASN A 310 -29.30 0.15 -13.67
CA ASN A 310 -28.69 1.21 -14.45
C ASN A 310 -27.31 0.80 -15.00
N ALA A 311 -27.28 0.39 -16.28
CA ALA A 311 -26.05 0.02 -16.99
C ALA A 311 -25.01 1.14 -17.01
N ASP A 312 -25.42 2.41 -17.07
CA ASP A 312 -24.51 3.56 -17.05
C ASP A 312 -23.86 3.74 -15.68
N TYR A 313 -24.58 3.43 -14.60
CA TYR A 313 -24.01 3.44 -13.25
C TYR A 313 -22.94 2.35 -13.11
N THR A 314 -23.24 1.12 -13.53
CA THR A 314 -22.28 -0.01 -13.48
C THR A 314 -21.04 0.28 -14.33
N SER A 315 -21.24 0.75 -15.57
CA SER A 315 -20.14 1.11 -16.48
C SER A 315 -19.25 2.21 -15.89
N ALA A 316 -19.84 3.29 -15.37
CA ALA A 316 -19.07 4.37 -14.76
C ALA A 316 -18.31 3.93 -13.49
N ARG A 317 -18.83 2.93 -12.75
CA ARG A 317 -18.16 2.33 -11.59
C ARG A 317 -17.01 1.40 -11.95
N GLU A 318 -17.17 0.59 -12.99
CA GLU A 318 -16.07 -0.22 -13.53
C GLU A 318 -14.93 0.68 -14.02
N GLU A 319 -15.28 1.76 -14.72
CA GLU A 319 -14.32 2.76 -15.17
C GLU A 319 -13.62 3.46 -14.00
N GLN A 320 -14.37 3.81 -12.94
CA GLN A 320 -13.79 4.34 -11.70
C GLN A 320 -12.78 3.36 -11.09
N SER A 321 -13.14 2.09 -11.00
CA SER A 321 -12.29 1.05 -10.40
C SER A 321 -11.01 0.85 -11.21
N PHE A 322 -11.11 0.83 -12.54
CA PHE A 322 -9.95 0.73 -13.42
C PHE A 322 -9.06 1.96 -13.32
N LEU A 323 -9.65 3.15 -13.30
CA LEU A 323 -8.94 4.42 -13.16
C LEU A 323 -8.18 4.49 -11.82
N GLU A 324 -8.83 4.14 -10.71
CA GLU A 324 -8.18 4.12 -9.39
C GLU A 324 -7.08 3.06 -9.31
N GLY A 325 -7.28 1.89 -9.91
CA GLY A 325 -6.24 0.87 -10.05
C GLY A 325 -5.03 1.39 -10.81
N ARG A 326 -5.24 2.12 -11.91
CA ARG A 326 -4.16 2.73 -12.70
C ARG A 326 -3.42 3.81 -11.91
N ILE A 327 -4.14 4.69 -11.21
CA ILE A 327 -3.54 5.72 -10.35
C ILE A 327 -2.66 5.08 -9.27
N GLN A 328 -3.18 4.08 -8.55
CA GLN A 328 -2.40 3.40 -7.51
C GLN A 328 -1.15 2.72 -8.06
N ALA A 329 -1.24 2.13 -9.25
CA ALA A 329 -0.09 1.52 -9.92
C ALA A 329 0.96 2.57 -10.29
N ILE A 330 0.57 3.69 -10.90
CA ILE A 330 1.48 4.78 -11.26
C ILE A 330 2.12 5.40 -10.01
N GLU A 331 1.33 5.68 -8.97
CA GLU A 331 1.87 6.18 -7.70
C GLU A 331 2.85 5.20 -7.08
N ALA A 332 2.57 3.89 -7.11
CA ALA A 332 3.49 2.87 -6.60
C ALA A 332 4.80 2.84 -7.40
N GLN A 333 4.72 2.99 -8.73
CA GLN A 333 5.89 3.08 -9.60
C GLN A 333 6.70 4.33 -9.26
N LEU A 334 6.09 5.51 -9.24
CA LEU A 334 6.75 6.78 -8.92
C LEU A 334 7.36 6.80 -7.51
N ARG A 335 6.71 6.17 -6.52
CA ARG A 335 7.22 6.05 -5.14
C ARG A 335 8.52 5.25 -5.04
N THR A 336 8.73 4.29 -5.93
CA THR A 336 9.89 3.38 -5.90
C THR A 336 10.88 3.64 -7.03
N ALA A 337 10.60 4.65 -7.87
CA ALA A 337 11.41 4.99 -9.02
C ALA A 337 12.77 5.53 -8.57
N VAL A 338 13.83 4.92 -9.09
CA VAL A 338 15.19 5.48 -9.02
C VAL A 338 15.50 6.05 -10.38
N ILE A 339 15.65 7.37 -10.46
CA ILE A 339 15.97 8.06 -11.72
C ILE A 339 17.43 7.76 -12.05
N ALA A 340 17.68 7.13 -13.19
CA ALA A 340 19.01 7.07 -13.78
C ALA A 340 19.19 8.22 -14.77
N ASP A 341 20.30 8.93 -14.65
CA ASP A 341 20.70 9.94 -15.63
C ASP A 341 21.19 9.24 -16.91
N ALA A 342 20.80 9.78 -18.07
CA ALA A 342 21.36 9.33 -19.33
C ALA A 342 22.87 9.62 -19.34
N PRO A 343 23.71 8.67 -19.77
CA PRO A 343 25.14 8.90 -19.82
C PRO A 343 25.48 9.99 -20.86
N PRO A 344 26.56 10.76 -20.67
CA PRO A 344 26.92 11.83 -21.61
C PRO A 344 27.20 11.29 -23.03
N PRO A 345 27.00 12.10 -24.08
CA PRO A 345 27.22 11.67 -25.47
C PRO A 345 28.63 11.10 -25.68
N GLY A 346 28.73 9.94 -26.33
CA GLY A 346 30.01 9.23 -26.55
C GLY A 346 30.45 8.29 -25.42
N SER A 347 29.63 8.15 -24.37
CA SER A 347 29.82 7.15 -23.31
C SER A 347 29.42 5.75 -23.77
N ARG A 348 29.64 4.73 -22.94
CA ARG A 348 29.04 3.40 -23.15
C ARG A 348 27.53 3.47 -23.00
N ALA A 349 26.81 2.62 -23.71
CA ALA A 349 25.36 2.52 -23.63
C ALA A 349 24.91 2.19 -22.19
N ASP A 350 23.99 2.96 -21.64
CA ASP A 350 23.44 2.74 -20.30
C ASP A 350 21.92 2.99 -20.31
N LEU A 351 21.27 2.87 -19.15
CA LEU A 351 19.85 3.13 -19.02
C LEU A 351 19.52 4.58 -19.45
N GLY A 352 18.58 4.72 -20.39
CA GLY A 352 18.23 5.99 -21.04
C GLY A 352 18.93 6.26 -22.38
N SER A 353 19.95 5.46 -22.76
CA SER A 353 20.62 5.64 -24.05
C SER A 353 19.75 5.20 -25.24
N VAL A 354 19.89 5.92 -26.36
CA VAL A 354 19.27 5.57 -27.64
C VAL A 354 20.31 4.95 -28.55
N LEU A 355 20.09 3.68 -28.93
CA LEU A 355 20.97 2.92 -29.82
C LEU A 355 20.30 2.76 -31.18
N THR A 356 21.08 2.90 -32.24
CA THR A 356 20.72 2.38 -33.55
C THR A 356 21.54 1.12 -33.78
N VAL A 357 20.87 0.01 -34.08
CA VAL A 357 21.47 -1.31 -34.30
C VAL A 357 21.13 -1.82 -35.69
N GLU A 358 22.09 -2.47 -36.34
CA GLU A 358 21.91 -3.18 -37.60
C GLU A 358 21.78 -4.68 -37.33
N VAL A 359 20.75 -5.30 -37.89
CA VAL A 359 20.44 -6.73 -37.79
C VAL A 359 20.01 -7.22 -39.16
N ASP A 360 20.69 -8.24 -39.69
CA ASP A 360 20.34 -8.86 -40.98
C ASP A 360 20.17 -7.86 -42.17
N GLY A 361 20.87 -6.72 -42.10
CA GLY A 361 20.82 -5.65 -43.12
C GLY A 361 19.71 -4.61 -42.91
N GLU A 362 18.89 -4.73 -41.87
CA GLU A 362 17.90 -3.74 -41.45
C GLU A 362 18.41 -2.93 -40.26
N THR A 363 18.03 -1.65 -40.21
CA THR A 363 18.47 -0.73 -39.15
C THR A 363 17.31 -0.39 -38.23
N ASP A 364 17.41 -0.77 -36.96
CA ASP A 364 16.42 -0.48 -35.93
C ASP A 364 16.96 0.50 -34.90
N THR A 365 16.08 1.30 -34.30
CA THR A 365 16.43 2.20 -33.19
C THR A 365 15.71 1.80 -31.91
N TYR A 366 16.48 1.62 -30.83
CA TYR A 366 15.98 1.20 -29.52
C TYR A 366 16.45 2.14 -28.41
N THR A 367 15.57 2.41 -27.45
CA THR A 367 15.90 3.10 -26.19
C THR A 367 16.05 2.07 -25.08
N LEU A 368 17.19 2.04 -24.40
CA LEU A 368 17.37 1.19 -23.22
C LEU A 368 16.61 1.77 -22.04
N VAL A 369 15.67 1.01 -21.50
CA VAL A 369 14.82 1.45 -20.39
C VAL A 369 14.73 0.39 -19.29
N GLY A 370 14.22 0.77 -18.13
CA GLY A 370 13.88 -0.19 -17.07
C GLY A 370 12.74 -1.12 -17.48
N SER A 371 12.61 -2.27 -16.80
CA SER A 371 11.54 -3.25 -17.06
C SER A 371 10.13 -2.68 -16.95
N ALA A 372 9.94 -1.61 -16.18
CA ALA A 372 8.65 -0.93 -16.02
C ALA A 372 8.24 -0.06 -17.21
N GLU A 373 9.20 0.32 -18.07
CA GLU A 373 9.00 1.21 -19.24
C GLU A 373 9.07 0.46 -20.58
N ALA A 374 9.38 -0.84 -20.52
CA ALA A 374 9.65 -1.65 -21.69
C ALA A 374 8.40 -1.80 -22.57
N ASP A 375 8.59 -1.53 -23.85
CA ASP A 375 7.56 -1.57 -24.88
C ASP A 375 8.27 -1.81 -26.21
N ALA A 376 8.36 -3.09 -26.59
CA ALA A 376 9.06 -3.50 -27.79
C ALA A 376 8.45 -2.90 -29.07
N ALA A 377 7.14 -2.65 -29.09
CA ALA A 377 6.45 -2.06 -30.24
C ALA A 377 6.81 -0.58 -30.42
N ALA A 378 7.09 0.13 -29.33
CA ALA A 378 7.53 1.52 -29.33
C ALA A 378 9.06 1.67 -29.35
N GLY A 379 9.83 0.60 -29.59
CA GLY A 379 11.29 0.64 -29.58
C GLY A 379 11.93 0.80 -28.20
N ARG A 380 11.19 0.58 -27.10
CA ARG A 380 11.72 0.70 -25.73
C ARG A 380 12.11 -0.66 -25.19
N LEU A 381 13.40 -0.91 -25.08
CA LEU A 381 13.95 -2.22 -24.74
C LEU A 381 14.35 -2.29 -23.27
N SER A 382 13.83 -3.28 -22.54
CA SER A 382 14.21 -3.51 -21.15
C SER A 382 15.68 -3.92 -21.04
N VAL A 383 16.45 -3.27 -20.16
CA VAL A 383 17.80 -3.72 -19.77
C VAL A 383 17.83 -5.11 -19.10
N ALA A 384 16.69 -5.63 -18.66
CA ALA A 384 16.57 -7.00 -18.13
C ALA A 384 16.31 -8.05 -19.23
N SER A 385 15.94 -7.62 -20.45
CA SER A 385 15.73 -8.53 -21.58
C SER A 385 17.05 -9.10 -22.10
N PRO A 386 17.07 -10.28 -22.77
CA PRO A 386 18.29 -10.85 -23.33
C PRO A 386 19.03 -9.90 -24.28
N VAL A 387 18.28 -9.20 -25.13
CA VAL A 387 18.82 -8.22 -26.08
C VAL A 387 19.29 -6.96 -25.36
N GLY A 388 18.49 -6.41 -24.43
CA GLY A 388 18.87 -5.22 -23.68
C GLY A 388 20.08 -5.43 -22.77
N ARG A 389 20.24 -6.63 -22.19
CA ARG A 389 21.45 -7.01 -21.44
C ARG A 389 22.69 -7.09 -22.30
N ALA A 390 22.55 -7.54 -23.55
CA ALA A 390 23.66 -7.65 -24.48
C ALA A 390 24.12 -6.28 -25.00
N LEU A 391 23.16 -5.36 -25.20
CA LEU A 391 23.43 -3.99 -25.64
C LEU A 391 23.87 -3.05 -24.50
N LEU A 392 23.69 -3.47 -23.25
CA LEU A 392 24.12 -2.69 -22.09
C LEU A 392 25.66 -2.60 -22.06
N LYS A 393 26.18 -1.38 -21.93
CA LYS A 393 27.60 -1.01 -21.93
C LYS A 393 28.35 -1.14 -23.27
N SER A 394 27.64 -1.42 -24.35
CA SER A 394 28.19 -1.44 -25.72
C SER A 394 28.57 -0.05 -26.21
N GLN A 395 29.48 0.02 -27.18
CA GLN A 395 29.93 1.24 -27.85
C GLN A 395 29.60 1.19 -29.35
N VAL A 396 29.68 2.35 -30.02
CA VAL A 396 29.53 2.43 -31.48
C VAL A 396 30.60 1.56 -32.15
N GLY A 397 30.16 0.64 -33.01
CA GLY A 397 31.01 -0.32 -33.69
C GLY A 397 31.03 -1.72 -33.08
N ASP A 398 30.49 -1.91 -31.86
CA ASP A 398 30.43 -3.22 -31.22
C ASP A 398 29.40 -4.14 -31.90
N GLU A 399 29.76 -5.42 -32.02
CA GLU A 399 28.86 -6.49 -32.44
C GLU A 399 28.55 -7.40 -31.25
N VAL A 400 27.26 -7.64 -31.01
CA VAL A 400 26.77 -8.48 -29.91
C VAL A 400 25.82 -9.56 -30.44
N SER A 401 26.15 -10.81 -30.15
CA SER A 401 25.34 -11.96 -30.53
C SER A 401 24.42 -12.37 -29.39
N VAL A 402 23.11 -12.44 -29.67
CA VAL A 402 22.07 -12.79 -28.71
C VAL A 402 21.39 -14.08 -29.14
N MET A 403 21.33 -15.04 -28.21
CA MET A 403 20.57 -16.27 -28.43
C MET A 403 19.08 -15.98 -28.30
N THR A 404 18.35 -16.04 -29.41
CA THR A 404 16.88 -15.96 -29.43
C THR A 404 16.28 -17.37 -29.55
N PRO A 405 14.98 -17.56 -29.24
CA PRO A 405 14.29 -18.83 -29.48
C PRO A 405 14.31 -19.31 -30.94
N ARG A 406 14.64 -18.43 -31.90
CA ARG A 406 14.74 -18.74 -33.34
C ARG A 406 16.17 -18.96 -33.82
N GLY A 407 17.17 -18.85 -32.95
CA GLY A 407 18.59 -18.96 -33.28
C GLY A 407 19.42 -17.76 -32.82
N PRO A 408 20.75 -17.82 -32.98
CA PRO A 408 21.63 -16.69 -32.70
C PRO A 408 21.35 -15.55 -33.69
N VAL A 409 21.18 -14.33 -33.17
CA VAL A 409 21.02 -13.09 -33.94
C VAL A 409 22.14 -12.14 -33.55
N THR A 410 22.82 -11.55 -34.54
CA THR A 410 23.92 -10.61 -34.30
C THR A 410 23.43 -9.18 -34.52
N TYR A 411 23.66 -8.33 -33.52
CA TYR A 411 23.32 -6.92 -33.54
C TYR A 411 24.62 -6.11 -33.61
N ARG A 412 24.72 -5.18 -34.56
CA ARG A 412 25.84 -4.24 -34.66
C ARG A 412 25.40 -2.83 -34.26
N VAL A 413 26.06 -2.22 -33.28
CA VAL A 413 25.74 -0.85 -32.86
C VAL A 413 26.33 0.15 -33.85
N THR A 414 25.48 0.87 -34.60
CA THR A 414 25.92 1.84 -35.60
C THR A 414 25.91 3.27 -35.09
N LYS A 415 25.05 3.57 -34.11
CA LYS A 415 24.93 4.90 -33.49
C LYS A 415 24.52 4.78 -32.03
N LEU A 416 25.04 5.69 -31.21
CA LEU A 416 24.68 5.85 -29.81
C LEU A 416 24.48 7.35 -29.53
N VAL A 417 23.34 7.71 -28.95
CA VAL A 417 22.96 9.09 -28.60
C VAL A 417 22.77 9.21 -27.09
#